data_AF-A0A529SPD4-F1
#
_entry.id   AF-A0A529SPD4-F1
#
_cell.length_a   1.000
_cell.length_b   1.000
_cell.length_c   1.000
_cell.angle_alpha   90.00
_cell.angle_beta   90.00
_cell.angle_gamma   90.00
#
_symmetry.space_group_name_H-M   'P 1'
#
loop_
_entity.id
_entity.type
_entity.pdbx_description
1 polymer ?
#
loop_
_entity_poly.entity_id
_entity_poly.type
_entity_poly.pdbx_seq_one_letter_code
_entity_poly.pdbx_strand_id
1 'polypeptide(L)'
;VIINNQIGFTTNPRFSRSSPYPSDVAKMIEAPIFHVNGDDPEAVVHAAKVATEFRMKFHKPVVVDMFCYRRFGHNEGDEPAFTQPIMYRNIRTHKTVVQIYADRLIAEGQVSQAEVDKMRADWRAHLEAEWEVGQSYKPNKADWLDGAWSGLRTADNQDEQRRGKTAVPVRTLKEIGKKLTEVPKDFEAHKTILRFL
;
A
#
# COMPACT_ATOMS: atom_id res chain seq x y z
N VAL A 1 3.76 -5.08 1.55
CA VAL A 1 4.45 -5.79 0.43
C VAL A 1 5.54 -4.88 -0.10
N ILE A 2 6.73 -5.39 -0.36
CA ILE A 2 7.84 -4.67 -0.99
C ILE A 2 7.92 -5.15 -2.44
N ILE A 3 7.81 -4.23 -3.39
CA ILE A 3 8.06 -4.50 -4.81
C ILE A 3 9.56 -4.33 -5.04
N ASN A 4 10.30 -5.42 -4.85
CA ASN A 4 11.75 -5.43 -4.92
C ASN A 4 12.20 -5.63 -6.37
N ASN A 5 12.11 -4.55 -7.15
CA ASN A 5 12.61 -4.47 -8.52
C ASN A 5 14.16 -4.35 -8.62
N GLN A 6 14.85 -4.49 -7.49
CA GLN A 6 16.30 -4.53 -7.36
C GLN A 6 17.02 -3.23 -7.77
N ILE A 7 16.33 -2.09 -7.82
CA ILE A 7 16.94 -0.78 -8.14
C ILE A 7 16.12 0.40 -7.61
N GLY A 8 16.77 1.41 -7.02
CA GLY A 8 16.13 2.68 -6.64
C GLY A 8 16.63 3.80 -7.55
N PHE A 9 15.78 4.36 -8.41
CA PHE A 9 16.21 5.29 -9.48
C PHE A 9 17.33 4.66 -10.34
N THR A 10 18.58 5.09 -10.14
CA THR A 10 19.81 4.56 -10.76
C THR A 10 20.69 3.79 -9.77
N THR A 11 20.34 3.74 -8.49
CA THR A 11 21.15 3.20 -7.39
C THR A 11 20.96 1.69 -7.22
N ASN A 12 22.07 0.96 -7.20
CA ASN A 12 22.08 -0.48 -6.93
C ASN A 12 21.80 -0.77 -5.43
N PRO A 13 21.08 -1.88 -5.12
CA PRO A 13 20.92 -2.45 -3.79
C PRO A 13 22.11 -2.34 -2.85
N ARG A 14 23.32 -2.65 -3.33
CA ARG A 14 24.54 -2.63 -2.51
C ARG A 14 24.91 -1.24 -1.98
N PHE A 15 24.44 -0.19 -2.64
CA PHE A 15 24.68 1.20 -2.26
C PHE A 15 23.48 1.84 -1.55
N SER A 16 22.35 1.14 -1.42
CA SER A 16 21.14 1.68 -0.78
C SER A 16 20.89 1.14 0.62
N ARG A 17 21.59 0.07 1.03
CA ARG A 17 21.42 -0.57 2.34
C ARG A 17 22.68 -1.31 2.78
N SER A 18 22.79 -1.53 4.09
CA SER A 18 23.90 -2.23 4.74
C SER A 18 23.57 -3.68 5.13
N SER A 19 22.49 -4.23 4.59
CA SER A 19 22.02 -5.59 4.86
C SER A 19 21.59 -6.29 3.55
N PRO A 20 21.49 -7.64 3.54
CA PRO A 20 21.16 -8.39 2.32
C PRO A 20 19.81 -8.01 1.69
N TYR A 21 18.76 -7.86 2.51
CA TYR A 21 17.39 -7.70 2.03
C TYR A 21 16.80 -6.33 2.39
N PRO A 22 15.99 -5.71 1.51
CA PRO A 22 15.26 -4.48 1.85
C PRO A 22 14.24 -4.70 2.98
N SER A 23 13.83 -5.96 3.20
CA SER A 23 12.92 -6.38 4.25
C SER A 23 13.58 -6.57 5.63
N ASP A 24 14.91 -6.48 5.74
CA ASP A 24 15.61 -6.71 7.02
C ASP A 24 15.21 -5.73 8.12
N VAL A 25 14.70 -4.55 7.78
CA VAL A 25 14.12 -3.60 8.75
C VAL A 25 13.00 -4.24 9.57
N ALA A 26 12.26 -5.20 9.01
CA ALA A 26 11.16 -5.87 9.68
C ALA A 26 11.63 -6.83 10.79
N LYS A 27 12.92 -7.22 10.79
CA LYS A 27 13.50 -8.03 11.86
C LYS A 27 13.54 -7.30 13.20
N MET A 28 13.53 -5.96 13.21
CA MET A 28 13.53 -5.16 14.45
C MET A 28 12.30 -5.43 15.34
N ILE A 29 11.20 -5.90 14.74
CA ILE A 29 9.95 -6.24 15.42
C ILE A 29 9.62 -7.73 15.28
N GLU A 30 10.60 -8.54 14.85
CA GLU A 30 10.45 -9.99 14.63
C GLU A 30 9.27 -10.35 13.73
N ALA A 31 8.96 -9.49 12.74
CA ALA A 31 7.91 -9.78 11.79
C ALA A 31 8.36 -10.86 10.80
N PRO A 32 7.53 -11.88 10.50
CA PRO A 32 7.86 -12.86 9.47
C PRO A 32 8.03 -12.20 8.10
N ILE A 33 8.97 -12.73 7.33
CA ILE A 33 9.34 -12.24 6.00
C ILE A 33 9.26 -13.41 5.02
N PHE A 34 8.50 -13.23 3.94
CA PHE A 34 8.46 -14.13 2.80
C PHE A 34 9.16 -13.49 1.61
N HIS A 35 10.25 -14.08 1.16
CA HIS A 35 10.89 -13.71 -0.10
C HIS A 35 10.32 -14.58 -1.21
N VAL A 36 9.79 -13.97 -2.27
CA VAL A 36 9.10 -14.69 -3.34
C VAL A 36 9.50 -14.17 -4.71
N ASN A 37 9.64 -15.07 -5.68
CA ASN A 37 9.97 -14.71 -7.06
C ASN A 37 8.72 -14.20 -7.79
N GLY A 38 8.76 -12.97 -8.28
CA GLY A 38 7.68 -12.33 -9.02
C GLY A 38 7.45 -12.90 -10.42
N ASP A 39 8.40 -13.68 -10.97
CA ASP A 39 8.18 -14.46 -12.20
C ASP A 39 7.32 -15.72 -11.98
N ASP A 40 6.98 -16.04 -10.72
CA ASP A 40 6.05 -17.11 -10.34
C ASP A 40 4.81 -16.53 -9.64
N PRO A 41 3.75 -16.18 -10.40
CA PRO A 41 2.53 -15.61 -9.83
C PRO A 41 1.83 -16.53 -8.83
N GLU A 42 1.92 -17.86 -8.97
CA GLU A 42 1.28 -18.81 -8.05
C GLU A 42 1.98 -18.79 -6.69
N ALA A 43 3.32 -18.78 -6.68
CA ALA A 43 4.10 -18.62 -5.47
C ALA A 43 3.82 -17.28 -4.77
N VAL A 44 3.68 -16.19 -5.54
CA VAL A 44 3.31 -14.86 -5.00
C VAL A 44 1.94 -14.92 -4.33
N VAL A 45 0.94 -15.53 -4.97
CA VAL A 45 -0.40 -15.72 -4.38
C VAL A 45 -0.32 -16.57 -3.12
N HIS A 46 0.48 -17.63 -3.12
CA HIS A 46 0.66 -18.47 -1.93
C HIS A 46 1.29 -17.69 -0.77
N ALA A 47 2.37 -16.94 -1.02
CA ALA A 47 3.01 -16.09 0.00
C ALA A 47 2.03 -15.04 0.55
N ALA A 48 1.21 -14.43 -0.31
CA ALA A 48 0.19 -13.46 0.10
C ALA A 48 -0.92 -14.10 0.95
N LYS A 49 -1.34 -15.32 0.64
CA LYS A 49 -2.31 -16.09 1.46
C LYS A 49 -1.75 -16.37 2.85
N VAL A 50 -0.55 -16.95 2.94
CA VAL A 50 0.11 -17.26 4.22
C VAL A 50 0.34 -15.99 5.04
N ALA A 51 0.76 -14.89 4.41
CA ALA A 51 0.93 -13.61 5.08
C ALA A 51 -0.41 -13.10 5.67
N THR A 52 -1.49 -13.16 4.88
CA THR A 52 -2.84 -12.77 5.34
C THR A 52 -3.29 -13.61 6.52
N GLU A 53 -3.15 -14.93 6.43
CA GLU A 53 -3.51 -15.87 7.49
C GLU A 53 -2.70 -15.62 8.78
N PHE A 54 -1.39 -15.39 8.66
CA PHE A 54 -0.53 -15.04 9.80
C PHE A 54 -1.00 -13.76 10.48
N ARG A 55 -1.27 -12.69 9.70
CA ARG A 55 -1.82 -11.45 10.25
C ARG A 55 -3.14 -11.76 10.97
N MET A 56 -4.08 -12.43 10.32
CA MET A 56 -5.41 -12.64 10.91
C MET A 56 -5.37 -13.49 12.18
N LYS A 57 -4.45 -14.46 12.28
CA LYS A 57 -4.29 -15.31 13.46
C LYS A 57 -3.55 -14.63 14.61
N PHE A 58 -2.47 -13.90 14.33
CA PHE A 58 -1.56 -13.40 15.37
C PHE A 58 -1.64 -11.88 15.58
N HIS A 59 -2.38 -11.17 14.73
CA HIS A 59 -2.50 -9.70 14.76
C HIS A 59 -1.15 -8.96 14.71
N LYS A 60 -0.11 -9.60 14.16
CA LYS A 60 1.23 -9.04 14.00
C LYS A 60 1.52 -8.65 12.54
N PRO A 61 2.43 -7.68 12.30
CA PRO A 61 2.89 -7.35 10.95
C PRO A 61 3.57 -8.54 10.27
N VAL A 62 3.53 -8.55 8.95
CA VAL A 62 4.19 -9.54 8.08
C VAL A 62 4.67 -8.83 6.81
N VAL A 63 5.80 -9.27 6.28
CA VAL A 63 6.38 -8.69 5.06
C VAL A 63 6.45 -9.74 3.96
N VAL A 64 5.96 -9.36 2.77
CA VAL A 64 6.21 -10.09 1.53
C VAL A 64 7.18 -9.23 0.71
N ASP A 65 8.36 -9.78 0.46
CA ASP A 65 9.43 -9.22 -0.37
C ASP A 65 9.40 -9.91 -1.73
N MET A 66 8.74 -9.28 -2.69
CA MET A 66 8.54 -9.83 -4.03
C MET A 66 9.68 -9.37 -4.95
N PHE A 67 10.58 -10.30 -5.27
CA PHE A 67 11.68 -10.09 -6.19
C PHE A 67 11.16 -9.98 -7.61
N CYS A 68 11.40 -8.85 -8.25
CA CYS A 68 10.99 -8.61 -9.63
C CYS A 68 12.04 -7.75 -10.34
N TYR A 69 11.65 -7.10 -11.42
CA TYR A 69 12.48 -6.18 -12.18
C TYR A 69 11.65 -4.99 -12.66
N ARG A 70 12.32 -3.91 -13.07
CA ARG A 70 11.69 -2.75 -13.70
C ARG A 70 11.97 -2.78 -15.20
N ARG A 71 10.93 -2.93 -16.03
CA ARG A 71 11.09 -3.12 -17.49
C ARG A 71 11.70 -1.91 -18.20
N PHE A 72 11.26 -0.71 -17.81
CA PHE A 72 11.71 0.57 -18.36
C PHE A 72 12.58 1.32 -17.36
N GLY A 73 12.96 2.56 -17.67
CA GLY A 73 13.65 3.48 -16.76
C GLY A 73 12.87 3.77 -15.48
N HIS A 74 13.33 4.72 -14.67
CA HIS A 74 12.59 5.08 -13.45
C HIS A 74 11.24 5.71 -13.80
N ASN A 75 11.24 6.55 -14.82
CA ASN A 75 10.08 6.84 -15.65
C ASN A 75 10.28 6.21 -17.06
N GLU A 76 9.23 6.23 -17.88
CA GLU A 76 9.21 5.59 -19.21
C GLU A 76 10.11 6.28 -20.24
N GLY A 77 10.49 7.55 -20.02
CA GLY A 77 11.38 8.32 -20.90
C GLY A 77 12.87 8.22 -20.55
N ASP A 78 13.19 7.74 -19.35
CA ASP A 78 14.58 7.56 -18.89
C ASP A 78 15.26 6.40 -19.63
N GLU A 79 16.54 6.58 -19.99
CA GLU A 79 17.39 5.50 -20.48
C GLU A 79 18.24 4.91 -19.34
N PRO A 80 17.84 3.76 -18.76
CA PRO A 80 18.52 3.19 -17.60
C PRO A 80 19.85 2.51 -17.93
N ALA A 81 20.13 2.20 -19.21
CA ALA A 81 21.39 1.59 -19.61
C ALA A 81 22.60 2.51 -19.35
N PHE A 82 22.39 3.82 -19.19
CA PHE A 82 23.47 4.76 -18.82
C PHE A 82 24.11 4.45 -17.47
N THR A 83 23.36 3.87 -16.54
CA THR A 83 23.85 3.58 -15.18
C THR A 83 23.81 2.10 -14.82
N GLN A 84 22.89 1.32 -15.40
CA GLN A 84 22.73 -0.11 -15.11
C GLN A 84 22.72 -0.99 -16.39
N PRO A 85 23.76 -0.92 -17.25
CA PRO A 85 23.76 -1.57 -18.57
C PRO A 85 23.64 -3.10 -18.50
N ILE A 86 24.31 -3.75 -17.54
CA ILE A 86 24.29 -5.22 -17.42
C ILE A 86 22.90 -5.72 -17.02
N MET A 87 22.29 -5.07 -16.02
CA MET A 87 20.95 -5.40 -15.55
C MET A 87 19.93 -5.26 -16.69
N TYR A 88 19.95 -4.14 -17.40
CA TYR A 88 18.97 -3.88 -18.46
C TYR A 88 19.21 -4.71 -19.71
N ARG A 89 20.45 -5.15 -19.99
CA ARG A 89 20.70 -6.15 -21.03
C ARG A 89 19.95 -7.45 -20.74
N ASN A 90 19.98 -7.92 -19.49
CA ASN A 90 19.27 -9.14 -19.09
C ASN A 90 17.75 -8.93 -19.10
N ILE A 91 17.26 -7.79 -18.62
CA ILE A 91 15.82 -7.48 -18.59
C ILE A 91 15.24 -7.39 -20.02
N ARG A 92 16.00 -6.86 -20.98
CA ARG A 92 15.57 -6.76 -22.39
C ARG A 92 15.37 -8.14 -23.04
N THR A 93 16.19 -9.14 -22.68
CA THR A 93 16.06 -10.51 -23.20
C THR A 93 15.12 -11.39 -22.38
N HIS A 94 14.75 -10.95 -21.16
CA HIS A 94 13.82 -11.66 -20.31
C HIS A 94 12.38 -11.54 -20.83
N LYS A 95 11.66 -12.67 -20.86
CA LYS A 95 10.22 -12.68 -21.19
C LYS A 95 9.44 -11.93 -20.10
N THR A 96 8.29 -11.36 -20.46
CA THR A 96 7.43 -10.72 -19.45
C THR A 96 6.81 -11.78 -18.54
N VAL A 97 6.52 -11.45 -17.29
CA VAL A 97 5.83 -12.35 -16.34
C VAL A 97 4.56 -12.94 -16.95
N VAL A 98 3.76 -12.13 -17.64
CA VAL A 98 2.55 -12.57 -18.34
C VAL A 98 2.86 -13.61 -19.42
N GLN A 99 3.95 -13.44 -20.18
CA GLN A 99 4.35 -14.42 -21.19
C GLN A 99 4.90 -15.70 -20.55
N ILE A 100 5.74 -15.58 -19.52
CA ILE A 100 6.31 -16.73 -18.79
C ILE A 100 5.18 -17.62 -18.26
N TYR A 101 4.19 -17.00 -17.60
CA TYR A 101 3.10 -17.74 -17.00
C TYR A 101 2.12 -18.29 -18.06
N ALA A 102 1.84 -17.53 -19.13
CA ALA A 102 1.05 -18.03 -20.25
C ALA A 102 1.71 -19.25 -20.93
N ASP A 103 3.01 -19.18 -21.22
CA ASP A 103 3.78 -20.29 -21.81
C ASP A 103 3.69 -21.55 -20.94
N ARG A 104 3.77 -21.38 -19.61
CA ARG A 104 3.61 -22.48 -18.64
C ARG A 104 2.20 -23.09 -18.70
N LEU A 105 1.15 -22.28 -18.62
CA LEU A 105 -0.23 -22.77 -18.66
C LEU A 105 -0.57 -23.46 -19.99
N ILE A 106 -0.02 -22.98 -21.10
CA ILE A 106 -0.16 -23.63 -22.41
C ILE A 106 0.54 -24.98 -22.43
N ALA A 107 1.77 -25.06 -21.91
CA ALA A 107 2.51 -26.31 -21.80
C ALA A 107 1.81 -27.34 -20.88
N GLU A 108 1.11 -26.87 -19.86
CA GLU A 108 0.27 -27.67 -18.95
C GLU A 108 -1.12 -28.00 -19.53
N GLY A 109 -1.45 -27.50 -20.73
CA GLY A 109 -2.73 -27.72 -21.40
C GLY A 109 -3.92 -27.06 -20.72
N GLN A 110 -3.69 -26.10 -19.81
CA GLN A 110 -4.76 -25.40 -19.07
C GLN A 110 -5.44 -24.32 -19.91
N VAL A 111 -4.69 -23.73 -20.84
CA VAL A 111 -5.18 -22.72 -21.79
C VAL A 111 -4.52 -22.93 -23.15
N SER A 112 -5.18 -22.49 -24.21
CA SER A 112 -4.62 -22.43 -25.56
C SER A 112 -3.99 -21.07 -25.85
N GLN A 113 -3.10 -21.02 -26.85
CA GLN A 113 -2.53 -19.77 -27.34
C GLN A 113 -3.63 -18.79 -27.81
N ALA A 114 -4.68 -19.30 -28.46
CA ALA A 114 -5.80 -18.50 -28.93
C ALA A 114 -6.59 -17.85 -27.77
N GLU A 115 -6.75 -18.55 -26.66
CA GLU A 115 -7.40 -17.98 -25.47
C GLU A 115 -6.56 -16.88 -24.83
N VAL A 116 -5.24 -17.07 -24.72
CA VAL A 116 -4.33 -16.03 -24.20
C VAL A 116 -4.35 -14.77 -25.08
N ASP A 117 -4.32 -14.94 -26.41
CA ASP A 117 -4.35 -13.81 -27.33
C ASP A 117 -5.69 -13.08 -27.30
N LYS A 118 -6.79 -13.84 -27.16
CA LYS A 118 -8.13 -13.26 -26.94
C LYS A 118 -8.19 -12.46 -25.64
N MET A 119 -7.70 -12.99 -24.52
CA MET A 119 -7.67 -12.27 -23.24
C MET A 119 -6.91 -10.94 -23.34
N ARG A 120 -5.78 -10.92 -24.08
CA ARG A 120 -5.01 -9.70 -24.34
C ARG A 120 -5.77 -8.69 -25.20
N ALA A 121 -6.46 -9.16 -26.24
CA ALA A 121 -7.26 -8.32 -27.12
C ALA A 121 -8.45 -7.72 -26.37
N ASP A 122 -9.17 -8.53 -25.60
CA ASP A 122 -10.32 -8.12 -24.79
C ASP A 122 -9.91 -7.06 -23.77
N TRP A 123 -8.77 -7.24 -23.09
CA TRP A 123 -8.24 -6.24 -22.14
C TRP A 123 -7.89 -4.91 -22.83
N ARG A 124 -7.28 -4.96 -24.02
CA ARG A 124 -6.98 -3.73 -24.78
C ARG A 124 -8.26 -3.02 -25.24
N ALA A 125 -9.24 -3.77 -25.72
CA ALA A 125 -10.53 -3.21 -26.13
C ALA A 125 -11.26 -2.56 -24.94
N HIS A 126 -11.18 -3.18 -23.76
CA HIS A 126 -11.70 -2.59 -22.53
C HIS A 126 -11.01 -1.26 -22.20
N LEU A 127 -9.67 -1.21 -22.21
CA LEU A 127 -8.93 0.03 -21.95
C LEU A 127 -9.25 1.14 -22.97
N GLU A 128 -9.45 0.80 -24.23
CA GLU A 128 -9.86 1.76 -25.27
C GLU A 128 -11.26 2.31 -25.01
N ALA A 129 -12.20 1.46 -24.62
CA ALA A 129 -13.55 1.89 -24.26
C ALA A 129 -13.54 2.83 -23.03
N GLU A 130 -12.76 2.49 -22.00
CA GLU A 130 -12.59 3.35 -20.82
C GLU A 130 -11.91 4.68 -21.17
N TRP A 131 -10.96 4.68 -22.11
CA TRP A 131 -10.32 5.90 -22.62
C TRP A 131 -11.34 6.83 -23.28
N GLU A 132 -12.19 6.31 -24.17
CA GLU A 132 -13.26 7.08 -24.83
C GLU A 132 -14.26 7.65 -23.83
N VAL A 133 -14.69 6.86 -22.85
CA VAL A 133 -15.55 7.34 -21.76
C VAL A 133 -14.86 8.45 -20.97
N GLY A 134 -13.57 8.25 -20.64
CA GLY A 134 -12.73 9.19 -19.91
C GLY A 134 -12.60 10.56 -20.58
N GLN A 135 -12.65 10.65 -21.91
CA GLN A 135 -12.62 11.94 -22.63
C GLN A 135 -13.82 12.84 -22.31
N SER A 136 -14.98 12.22 -22.03
CA SER A 136 -16.21 12.92 -21.68
C SER A 136 -16.46 13.01 -20.17
N TYR A 137 -15.64 12.31 -19.38
CA TYR A 137 -15.78 12.24 -17.94
C TYR A 137 -15.49 13.61 -17.30
N LYS A 138 -16.46 14.12 -16.55
CA LYS A 138 -16.29 15.31 -15.71
C LYS A 138 -16.17 14.86 -14.27
N PRO A 139 -15.05 15.13 -13.58
CA PRO A 139 -14.93 14.86 -12.15
C PRO A 139 -16.02 15.63 -11.41
N ASN A 140 -17.03 14.92 -10.94
CA ASN A 140 -18.26 15.48 -10.42
C ASN A 140 -18.32 15.45 -8.88
N LYS A 141 -17.38 14.77 -8.20
CA LYS A 141 -17.16 14.88 -6.74
C LYS A 141 -15.88 14.17 -6.29
N ALA A 142 -15.30 14.62 -5.18
CA ALA A 142 -14.27 13.87 -4.45
C ALA A 142 -14.96 12.83 -3.54
N ASP A 143 -15.34 11.69 -4.12
CA ASP A 143 -16.25 10.71 -3.50
C ASP A 143 -15.62 9.94 -2.31
N TRP A 144 -14.29 9.95 -2.16
CA TRP A 144 -13.59 9.08 -1.20
C TRP A 144 -13.82 9.39 0.28
N LEU A 145 -14.28 10.59 0.64
CA LEU A 145 -14.51 10.99 2.04
C LEU A 145 -15.96 11.37 2.35
N ASP A 146 -16.84 11.43 1.35
CA ASP A 146 -18.19 12.00 1.46
C ASP A 146 -19.05 11.33 2.54
N GLY A 147 -18.88 10.03 2.78
CA GLY A 147 -19.60 9.30 3.82
C GLY A 147 -19.12 9.64 5.23
N ALA A 148 -17.80 9.58 5.46
CA ALA A 148 -17.21 9.82 6.78
C ALA A 148 -17.27 11.30 7.18
N TRP A 149 -17.29 12.21 6.21
CA TRP A 149 -17.27 13.66 6.41
C TRP A 149 -18.63 14.30 6.18
N SER A 150 -19.71 13.52 6.28
CA SER A 150 -21.07 14.05 6.21
C SER A 150 -21.27 15.19 7.23
N GLY A 151 -21.75 16.34 6.74
CA GLY A 151 -21.92 17.54 7.54
C GLY A 151 -20.70 18.48 7.60
N LEU A 152 -19.57 18.09 7.01
CA LEU A 152 -18.42 18.97 6.78
C LEU A 152 -18.49 19.55 5.37
N ARG A 153 -18.00 20.79 5.25
CA ARG A 153 -17.86 21.50 3.96
C ARG A 153 -16.53 22.23 3.94
N THR A 154 -16.06 22.54 2.73
CA THR A 154 -14.93 23.46 2.57
C THR A 154 -15.28 24.81 3.21
N ALA A 155 -14.37 25.32 4.03
CA ALA A 155 -14.53 26.62 4.66
C ALA A 155 -14.48 27.74 3.60
N ASP A 156 -15.27 28.78 3.81
CA ASP A 156 -15.23 30.00 3.00
C ASP A 156 -14.76 31.21 3.84
N ASN A 157 -14.58 32.37 3.21
CA ASN A 157 -14.12 33.60 3.87
C ASN A 157 -15.03 34.04 5.03
N GLN A 158 -16.30 33.60 5.09
CA GLN A 158 -17.21 33.92 6.20
C GLN A 158 -16.98 33.00 7.40
N ASP A 159 -16.52 31.76 7.18
CA ASP A 159 -16.17 30.84 8.27
C ASP A 159 -14.92 31.30 9.02
N GLU A 160 -13.95 31.97 8.36
CA GLU A 160 -12.74 32.50 9.03
C GLU A 160 -13.06 33.50 10.15
N GLN A 161 -14.17 34.23 10.02
CA GLN A 161 -14.61 35.22 11.01
C GLN A 161 -15.48 34.59 12.12
N ARG A 162 -15.82 33.31 12.00
CA ARG A 162 -16.76 32.64 12.89
C ARG A 162 -16.06 32.08 14.13
N ARG A 163 -16.26 32.71 15.28
CA ARG A 163 -15.71 32.24 16.57
C ARG A 163 -16.39 30.98 17.14
N GLY A 164 -17.44 30.47 16.49
CA GLY A 164 -18.25 29.34 16.97
C GLY A 164 -19.03 29.66 18.26
N LYS A 165 -20.04 28.84 18.58
CA LYS A 165 -20.70 28.85 19.89
C LYS A 165 -20.25 27.59 20.64
N THR A 166 -19.13 27.68 21.34
CA THR A 166 -18.49 26.56 22.03
C THR A 166 -18.78 26.53 23.54
N ALA A 167 -19.51 27.53 24.05
CA ALA A 167 -19.88 27.59 25.46
C ALA A 167 -20.83 26.45 25.84
N VAL A 168 -20.62 25.89 27.03
CA VAL A 168 -21.47 24.86 27.63
C VAL A 168 -21.90 25.28 29.03
N PRO A 169 -23.01 24.73 29.58
CA PRO A 169 -23.44 25.05 30.94
C PRO A 169 -22.37 24.72 31.98
N VAL A 170 -22.20 25.58 32.98
CA VAL A 170 -21.23 25.36 34.09
C VAL A 170 -21.48 24.04 34.81
N ARG A 171 -22.74 23.59 34.90
CA ARG A 171 -23.09 22.28 35.45
C ARG A 171 -22.40 21.14 34.70
N THR A 172 -22.44 21.16 33.37
CA THR A 172 -21.76 20.18 32.51
C THR A 172 -20.25 20.20 32.75
N LEU A 173 -19.65 21.39 32.88
CA LEU A 173 -18.22 21.52 33.20
C LEU A 173 -17.87 20.89 34.55
N LYS A 174 -18.69 21.11 35.59
CA LYS A 174 -18.49 20.50 36.92
C LYS A 174 -18.67 18.98 36.90
N GLU A 175 -19.66 18.47 36.17
CA GLU A 175 -19.89 17.02 36.03
C GLU A 175 -18.73 16.33 35.31
N ILE A 176 -18.20 16.93 34.24
CA ILE A 176 -17.00 16.44 33.56
C ILE A 176 -15.78 16.52 34.48
N GLY A 177 -15.57 17.65 35.15
CA GLY A 177 -14.47 17.84 36.09
C GLY A 177 -14.45 16.77 37.19
N LYS A 178 -15.59 16.49 37.81
CA LYS A 178 -15.72 15.42 38.83
C LYS A 178 -15.36 14.04 38.25
N LYS A 179 -15.85 13.71 37.05
CA LYS A 179 -15.53 12.42 36.40
C LYS A 179 -14.05 12.29 36.04
N LEU A 180 -13.39 13.39 35.69
CA LEU A 180 -11.96 13.40 35.40
C LEU A 180 -11.09 13.19 36.65
N THR A 181 -11.58 13.60 37.83
CA THR A 181 -10.83 13.50 39.09
C THR A 181 -11.26 12.33 39.99
N GLU A 182 -12.30 11.58 39.61
CA GLU A 182 -12.76 10.41 40.36
C GLU A 182 -11.79 9.23 40.19
N VAL A 183 -11.12 8.87 41.27
CA VAL A 183 -10.23 7.70 41.32
C VAL A 183 -11.04 6.44 41.67
N PRO A 184 -10.93 5.33 40.90
CA PRO A 184 -11.54 4.06 41.26
C PRO A 184 -11.14 3.61 42.67
N LYS A 185 -12.08 3.02 43.42
CA LYS A 185 -11.87 2.65 44.83
C LYS A 185 -10.74 1.63 45.03
N ASP A 186 -10.41 0.88 43.99
CA ASP A 186 -9.37 -0.15 43.92
C ASP A 186 -8.04 0.35 43.33
N PHE A 187 -7.91 1.66 43.07
CA PHE A 187 -6.69 2.27 42.53
C PHE A 187 -6.02 3.20 43.55
N GLU A 188 -4.79 2.91 43.94
CA GLU A 188 -3.99 3.78 44.82
C GLU A 188 -3.29 4.87 44.01
N ALA A 189 -3.92 6.05 43.93
CA ALA A 189 -3.33 7.21 43.28
C ALA A 189 -2.14 7.77 44.08
N HIS A 190 -1.15 8.32 43.37
CA HIS A 190 0.02 8.94 43.98
C HIS A 190 -0.38 10.09 44.93
N LYS A 191 0.19 10.11 46.15
CA LYS A 191 -0.19 11.06 47.23
C LYS A 191 -0.14 12.53 46.84
N THR A 192 0.82 12.92 45.99
CA THR A 192 0.91 14.31 45.48
C THR A 192 -0.22 14.65 44.53
N ILE A 193 -0.70 13.69 43.73
CA ILE A 193 -1.81 13.90 42.78
C ILE A 193 -3.14 14.02 43.54
N LEU A 194 -3.35 13.22 44.58
CA LEU A 194 -4.54 13.30 45.44
C LEU A 194 -4.76 14.69 46.07
N ARG A 195 -3.71 15.53 46.16
CA ARG A 195 -3.85 16.91 46.66
C ARG A 195 -4.51 17.87 45.66
N PHE A 196 -4.57 17.48 44.38
CA PHE A 196 -5.10 18.29 43.27
C PHE A 196 -6.42 17.74 42.70
N LEU A 197 -6.84 16.55 43.12
CA LEU A 197 -8.12 15.92 42.73
C LEU A 197 -9.27 16.38 43.62
#